data_AF-H1KS07-F1
#
_entry.id   AF-H1KS07-F1
#
_cell.length_a   1.000
_cell.length_b   1.000
_cell.length_c   1.000
_cell.angle_alpha   90.00
_cell.angle_beta   90.00
_cell.angle_gamma   90.00
#
_symmetry.space_group_name_H-M   'P 1'
#
loop_
_entity.id
_entity.type
_entity.pdbx_description
1 polymer ?
#
loop_
_entity_poly.entity_id
_entity_poly.type
_entity_poly.pdbx_seq_one_letter_code
_entity_poly.pdbx_strand_id
1 'polypeptide(L)' 'MPDLLLELRSEEIPARMQRRAAEDLKKLVTDALVERGFLYEGAKAFATPRRLALHVAGLPARGEAVREER' A
#
# COMPACT_ATOMS: atom_id res chain seq x y z
N MET A 1 -14.47 -2.55 8.47
CA MET A 1 -13.29 -3.30 7.96
C MET A 1 -12.05 -2.65 8.54
N PRO A 2 -10.98 -3.39 8.92
CA PRO A 2 -9.78 -2.79 9.48
C PRO A 2 -9.02 -1.96 8.44
N ASP A 3 -8.19 -1.04 8.95
CA ASP A 3 -7.27 -0.26 8.13
C ASP A 3 -5.86 -0.84 8.21
N LEU A 4 -5.12 -0.76 7.11
CA LEU A 4 -3.69 -1.06 7.05
C LEU A 4 -2.89 0.24 7.08
N LEU A 5 -1.99 0.33 8.05
CA LEU A 5 -0.99 1.39 8.14
C LEU A 5 0.40 0.78 7.95
N LEU A 6 1.10 1.23 6.91
CA LEU A 6 2.47 0.84 6.63
C LEU A 6 3.38 2.08 6.68
N GLU A 7 4.48 1.98 7.42
CA GLU A 7 5.49 3.03 7.50
C GLU A 7 6.88 2.45 7.24
N LEU A 8 7.63 3.09 6.36
CA LEU A 8 8.98 2.70 5.98
C LEU A 8 9.94 3.87 6.21
N ARG A 9 11.13 3.57 6.75
CA ARG A 9 12.27 4.52 6.72
C ARG A 9 12.79 4.60 5.29
N SER A 10 13.09 5.80 4.81
CA SER A 10 13.51 6.06 3.43
C SER A 10 14.78 6.90 3.33
N GLU A 11 15.76 6.63 4.19
CA GLU A 11 17.01 7.43 4.29
C GLU A 11 17.87 7.39 3.04
N GLU A 12 17.80 6.29 2.27
CA GLU A 12 18.51 6.13 0.99
C GLU A 12 17.80 6.82 -0.20
N ILE A 13 16.57 7.31 -0.01
CA ILE A 13 15.81 7.96 -1.08
C ILE A 13 16.09 9.47 -1.05
N PRO A 14 16.58 10.07 -2.15
CA PRO A 14 16.77 11.51 -2.22
C PRO A 14 15.47 12.27 -1.95
N ALA A 15 15.54 13.40 -1.23
CA ALA A 15 14.36 14.18 -0.82
C ALA A 15 13.40 14.50 -1.98
N ARG A 16 13.93 14.86 -3.16
CA ARG A 16 13.14 15.16 -4.37
C ARG A 16 12.38 13.94 -4.93
N MET A 17 12.79 12.73 -4.59
CA MET A 17 12.19 11.47 -5.04
C MET A 17 11.16 10.92 -4.06
N GLN A 18 11.13 11.41 -2.80
CA GLN A 18 10.26 10.87 -1.75
C GLN A 18 8.78 10.89 -2.12
N ARG A 19 8.29 11.98 -2.72
CA ARG A 19 6.88 12.08 -3.14
C ARG A 19 6.53 11.03 -4.19
N ARG A 20 7.39 10.87 -5.21
CA ARG A 20 7.20 9.83 -6.24
C ARG A 20 7.29 8.44 -5.62
N ALA A 21 8.24 8.19 -4.73
CA ALA A 21 8.39 6.91 -4.05
C ALA A 21 7.15 6.55 -3.20
N ALA A 22 6.49 7.52 -2.57
CA ALA A 22 5.24 7.30 -1.85
C ALA A 22 4.10 6.89 -2.81
N GLU A 23 3.99 7.53 -3.97
CA GLU A 23 2.99 7.15 -4.99
C GLU A 23 3.29 5.78 -5.59
N ASP A 24 4.56 5.48 -5.88
CA ASP A 24 4.99 4.17 -6.38
C ASP A 24 4.70 3.07 -5.34
N LEU A 25 4.99 3.32 -4.05
CA LEU A 25 4.65 2.43 -2.95
C LEU A 25 3.14 2.17 -2.88
N LYS A 26 2.33 3.24 -2.92
CA LYS A 26 0.87 3.11 -2.94
C LYS A 26 0.41 2.23 -4.09
N LYS A 27 0.85 2.52 -5.32
CA LYS A 27 0.48 1.75 -6.51
C LYS A 27 0.84 0.28 -6.35
N LEU A 28 2.10 -0.02 -6.03
CA LEU A 28 2.59 -1.39 -5.92
C LEU A 28 1.83 -2.20 -4.86
N VAL A 29 1.57 -1.60 -3.69
CA VAL A 29 0.82 -2.26 -2.62
C VAL A 29 -0.64 -2.46 -3.02
N THR A 30 -1.32 -1.43 -3.56
CA THR A 30 -2.73 -1.55 -3.92
C THR A 30 -2.95 -2.54 -5.07
N ASP A 31 -2.05 -2.57 -6.05
CA ASP A 31 -2.11 -3.54 -7.14
C ASP A 31 -1.97 -4.97 -6.59
N ALA A 32 -0.99 -5.19 -5.71
CA ALA A 32 -0.75 -6.49 -5.08
C ALA A 32 -1.90 -6.96 -4.16
N LEU A 33 -2.60 -6.02 -3.52
CA LEU A 33 -3.79 -6.31 -2.72
C LEU A 33 -4.95 -6.78 -3.62
N VAL A 34 -5.23 -6.04 -4.70
CA VAL A 34 -6.30 -6.38 -5.65
C VAL A 34 -6.02 -7.72 -6.32
N GLU A 35 -4.79 -7.97 -6.77
CA GLU A 35 -4.36 -9.24 -7.36
C GLU A 35 -4.62 -10.43 -6.43
N ARG A 36 -4.51 -10.22 -5.11
CA ARG A 36 -4.76 -11.24 -4.07
C ARG A 36 -6.21 -11.28 -3.59
N GLY A 37 -7.13 -10.56 -4.25
CA GLY A 37 -8.54 -10.54 -3.90
C GLY A 37 -8.86 -9.72 -2.65
N PHE A 38 -8.07 -8.68 -2.35
CA PHE A 38 -8.35 -7.74 -1.26
C PHE A 38 -8.78 -6.38 -1.83
N LEU A 39 -10.09 -6.18 -1.97
CA LEU A 39 -10.67 -4.90 -2.34
C LEU A 39 -10.68 -3.94 -1.14
N TYR A 40 -10.27 -2.69 -1.34
CA TYR A 40 -10.16 -1.67 -0.30
C TYR A 40 -11.02 -0.45 -0.66
N GLU A 41 -11.38 0.36 0.34
CA GLU A 41 -12.25 1.54 0.16
C GLU A 41 -11.47 2.77 -0.34
N GLY A 42 -10.23 2.94 0.11
CA GLY A 42 -9.36 4.00 -0.35
C GLY A 42 -7.90 3.82 0.08
N ALA A 43 -6.99 4.51 -0.60
CA ALA A 43 -5.57 4.48 -0.26
C ALA A 43 -4.91 5.86 -0.38
N LYS A 44 -4.13 6.25 0.63
CA LYS A 44 -3.42 7.54 0.67
C LYS A 44 -1.96 7.35 1.06
N ALA A 45 -1.09 7.92 0.25
CA ALA A 45 0.35 7.94 0.48
C ALA A 45 0.76 9.26 1.14
N PHE A 46 1.80 9.19 1.97
CA PHE A 46 2.43 10.32 2.60
C PHE A 46 3.94 10.19 2.50
N ALA A 47 4.61 11.31 2.31
CA ALA A 47 6.06 11.38 2.23
C ALA A 47 6.59 12.45 3.17
N THR A 48 7.67 12.12 3.86
CA THR A 48 8.56 13.06 4.54
C THR A 48 9.99 12.84 4.02
N PRO A 49 10.97 13.69 4.36
CA PRO A 49 12.33 13.51 3.86
C PRO A 49 13.02 12.18 4.21
N ARG A 50 12.51 11.42 5.20
CA ARG A 50 13.11 10.14 5.65
C ARG A 50 12.07 9.04 5.94
N ARG A 51 10.81 9.27 5.60
CA ARG A 51 9.73 8.27 5.81
C ARG A 51 8.75 8.30 4.66
N LEU A 52 8.29 7.11 4.28
CA LEU A 52 7.11 6.90 3.45
C LEU A 52 6.05 6.26 4.34
N ALA A 53 4.81 6.72 4.25
CA ALA A 53 3.68 6.09 4.91
C ALA A 53 2.54 5.85 3.93
N LEU A 54 1.84 4.74 4.10
CA LEU A 54 0.68 4.34 3.32
C LEU A 54 -0.45 3.97 4.28
N HIS A 55 -1.60 4.60 4.08
CA HIS A 55 -2.86 4.23 4.72
C HIS A 55 -3.77 3.61 3.66
N VAL A 56 -4.22 2.39 3.91
CA VAL A 56 -5.26 1.70 3.12
C VAL A 56 -6.46 1.51 4.02
N ALA A 57 -7.57 2.16 3.65
CA ALA A 57 -8.80 2.16 4.40
C ALA A 57 -9.72 1.02 3.98
N GLY A 58 -10.40 0.42 4.94
CA GLY A 58 -11.45 -0.56 4.67
C GLY A 58 -10.93 -1.81 3.96
N LEU A 59 -9.87 -2.42 4.48
CA LEU A 59 -9.32 -3.68 3.96
C LEU A 59 -10.06 -4.87 4.61
N PRO A 60 -10.51 -5.88 3.85
CA PRO A 60 -11.20 -7.02 4.43
C PRO A 60 -10.24 -7.86 5.28
N ALA A 61 -10.76 -8.48 6.33
CA ALA A 61 -9.97 -9.33 7.23
C ALA A 61 -9.45 -10.62 6.54
N ARG A 62 -10.02 -10.98 5.39
CA ARG A 62 -9.64 -12.12 4.58
C ARG A 62 -9.88 -11.79 3.10
N GLY A 63 -8.97 -12.23 2.24
CA GLY A 63 -9.12 -12.10 0.80
C GLY A 63 -10.18 -13.04 0.23
N GLU A 64 -10.54 -12.82 -1.02
CA GLU A 64 -11.46 -13.68 -1.75
C GLU A 64 -10.95 -15.12 -1.84
N ALA A 65 -11.90 -16.07 -1.83
CA ALA A 65 -11.57 -17.48 -1.95
C ALA A 65 -11.14 -17.80 -3.39
N VAL A 66 -9.85 -18.07 -3.58
CA VAL A 66 -9.32 -18.55 -4.86
C VAL A 66 -9.39 -20.08 -4.87
N ARG A 67 -10.11 -20.66 -5.83
CA ARG A 67 -10.04 -22.09 -6.15
C ARG A 67 -9.07 -22.28 -7.31
N GLU A 68 -7.99 -23.00 -7.09
CA GLU A 68 -7.19 -23.57 -8.18
C GLU A 68 -7.88 -24.85 -8.66
N GLU A 69 -8.35 -24.86 -9.91
CA GLU A 69 -8.68 -26.10 -10.60
C GLU A 69 -7.38 -26.68 -11.18
N ARG A 70 -6.99 -27.87 -10.70
CA ARG A 70 -5.86 -28.67 -11.21
C ARG A 70 -6.36 -29.82 -12.06
#